data_AF-B4N3R6-F1
#
_entry.id   AF-B4N3R6-F1
#
_cell.length_a   1.000
_cell.length_b   1.000
_cell.length_c   1.000
_cell.angle_alpha   90.00
_cell.angle_beta   90.00
_cell.angle_gamma   90.00
#
_symmetry.space_group_name_H-M   'P 1'
#
loop_
_entity.id
_entity.type
_entity.pdbx_description
1 polymer ?
#
loop_
_entity_poly.entity_id
_entity_poly.type
_entity_poly.pdbx_seq_one_letter_code
_entity_poly.pdbx_strand_id
1 'polypeptide(L)'
;MDINPLPDALDQTATDTAVWNADDACVVANRTTTFQNQADQTCNSYIYCYLSNGIYRAQIRKCKLYEYFDELLKSCSTTQPEGCINE
;
A
#
# COMPACT_ATOMS: atom_id res chain seq x y z
N MET A 1 18.25 10.98 51.07
CA MET A 1 16.80 10.64 51.09
C MET A 1 16.25 11.30 49.84
N ASP A 2 16.49 10.63 48.73
CA ASP A 2 16.33 11.19 47.40
C ASP A 2 15.03 10.62 46.84
N ILE A 3 14.01 11.46 46.83
CA ILE A 3 12.75 11.23 46.13
C ILE A 3 13.02 11.36 44.63
N ASN A 4 13.33 10.26 43.97
CA ASN A 4 13.22 10.17 42.51
C ASN A 4 11.72 10.21 42.12
N PRO A 5 11.30 11.11 41.22
CA PRO A 5 9.98 11.01 40.60
C PRO A 5 9.94 9.80 39.64
N LEU A 6 8.76 9.18 39.54
CA LEU A 6 8.48 8.06 38.63
C LEU A 6 8.89 8.41 37.18
N PRO A 7 9.41 7.46 36.39
CA PRO A 7 9.38 7.61 34.94
C PRO A 7 7.93 7.51 34.48
N ASP A 8 7.37 8.67 34.14
CA ASP A 8 6.17 8.84 33.34
C ASP A 8 6.24 8.01 32.04
N ALA A 9 5.10 7.42 31.69
CA ALA A 9 4.73 6.91 30.37
C ALA A 9 5.74 6.00 29.67
N LEU A 10 5.43 4.70 29.67
CA LEU A 10 5.79 3.84 28.53
C LEU A 10 5.03 4.39 27.29
N ASP A 11 5.69 5.32 26.62
CA ASP A 11 5.42 5.79 25.27
C ASP A 11 5.34 4.56 24.34
N GLN A 12 4.11 4.09 24.11
CA GLN A 12 3.79 3.10 23.10
C GLN A 12 3.79 3.79 21.73
N THR A 13 4.95 4.22 21.27
CA THR A 13 5.22 4.56 19.87
C THR A 13 6.25 3.60 19.29
N ALA A 14 5.99 2.30 19.45
CA ALA A 14 6.53 1.33 18.49
C ALA A 14 5.69 1.47 17.20
N THR A 15 5.99 2.48 16.39
CA THR A 15 5.56 2.52 14.99
C THR A 15 6.34 1.45 14.25
N ASP A 16 5.80 0.23 14.29
CA ASP A 16 6.24 -0.89 13.47
C ASP A 16 6.16 -0.44 12.00
N THR A 17 7.30 -0.04 11.46
CA THR A 17 7.48 0.25 10.04
C THR A 17 7.53 -1.07 9.31
N ALA A 18 6.42 -1.81 9.35
CA ALA A 18 6.21 -2.92 8.44
C ALA A 18 6.23 -2.32 7.03
N VAL A 19 7.35 -2.52 6.32
CA VAL A 19 7.48 -2.15 4.92
C VAL A 19 6.31 -2.81 4.18
N TRP A 20 5.46 -2.00 3.55
CA TRP A 20 4.28 -2.51 2.85
C TRP A 20 4.67 -3.60 1.84
N ASN A 21 3.89 -4.67 1.81
CA ASN A 21 4.09 -5.81 0.90
C ASN A 21 2.81 -6.10 0.11
N ALA A 22 2.95 -6.25 -1.21
CA ALA A 22 1.82 -6.46 -2.10
C ALA A 22 1.17 -7.86 -1.94
N ASP A 23 1.96 -8.92 -1.72
CA ASP A 23 1.45 -10.27 -1.52
C ASP A 23 0.65 -10.36 -0.21
N ASP A 24 1.16 -9.76 0.88
CA ASP A 24 0.43 -9.70 2.15
C ASP A 24 -0.91 -8.99 1.99
N ALA A 25 -0.93 -7.86 1.25
CA ALA A 25 -2.18 -7.17 0.92
C ALA A 25 -3.16 -8.05 0.13
N CYS A 26 -2.66 -8.87 -0.82
CA CYS A 26 -3.50 -9.81 -1.56
C CYS A 26 -4.04 -10.95 -0.70
N VAL A 27 -3.21 -11.49 0.22
CA VAL A 27 -3.62 -12.52 1.18
C VAL A 27 -4.72 -11.98 2.10
N VAL A 28 -4.56 -10.77 2.63
CA VAL A 28 -5.56 -10.11 3.48
C VAL A 28 -6.86 -9.83 2.72
N ALA A 29 -6.77 -9.36 1.47
CA ALA A 29 -7.95 -9.11 0.65
C ALA A 29 -8.74 -10.39 0.34
N ASN A 30 -8.05 -11.54 0.24
CA ASN A 30 -8.62 -12.87 0.05
C ASN A 30 -9.63 -12.96 -1.12
N ARG A 31 -9.36 -12.21 -2.20
CA ARG A 31 -10.16 -12.21 -3.43
C ARG A 31 -9.36 -11.66 -4.60
N THR A 32 -9.80 -11.97 -5.82
CA THR A 32 -9.28 -11.32 -7.02
C THR A 32 -9.74 -9.87 -7.02
N THR A 33 -8.80 -8.93 -6.95
CA THR A 33 -9.09 -7.49 -6.86
C THR A 33 -7.88 -6.67 -7.29
N THR A 34 -8.06 -5.36 -7.39
CA THR A 34 -6.97 -4.40 -7.65
C THR A 34 -6.92 -3.34 -6.56
N PHE A 35 -5.72 -2.86 -6.27
CA PHE A 35 -5.49 -1.76 -5.34
C PHE A 35 -4.26 -0.96 -5.72
N GLN A 36 -4.13 0.22 -5.09
CA GLN A 36 -3.00 1.09 -5.26
C GLN A 36 -1.70 0.35 -4.91
N ASN A 37 -0.67 0.56 -5.72
CA ASN A 37 0.67 0.14 -5.37
C ASN A 37 1.30 1.18 -4.42
N GLN A 38 1.34 0.91 -3.12
CA GLN A 38 1.89 1.87 -2.14
C GLN A 38 3.40 2.07 -2.26
N ALA A 39 4.09 1.13 -2.94
CA ALA A 39 5.51 1.29 -3.26
C ALA A 39 5.75 2.20 -4.47
N ASP A 40 4.69 2.64 -5.17
CA ASP A 40 4.78 3.49 -6.34
C ASP A 40 4.21 4.90 -6.07
N GLN A 41 5.11 5.85 -5.91
CA GLN A 41 4.75 7.25 -5.64
C GLN A 41 4.24 7.97 -6.89
N THR A 42 4.48 7.45 -8.11
CA THR A 42 3.99 8.08 -9.35
C THR A 42 2.55 7.68 -9.66
N CYS A 43 2.04 6.63 -9.00
CA CYS A 43 0.73 6.03 -9.26
C CYS A 43 0.57 5.46 -10.68
N ASN A 44 1.66 5.26 -11.42
CA ASN A 44 1.63 4.66 -12.76
C ASN A 44 1.63 3.11 -12.72
N SER A 45 1.50 2.54 -11.53
CA SER A 45 1.33 1.11 -11.33
C SER A 45 0.29 0.79 -10.24
N TYR A 46 -0.23 -0.43 -10.32
CA TYR A 46 -1.22 -0.97 -9.42
C TYR A 46 -0.95 -2.44 -9.15
N ILE A 47 -1.53 -2.95 -8.07
CA ILE A 47 -1.48 -4.37 -7.76
C ILE A 47 -2.73 -5.04 -8.29
N TYR A 48 -2.53 -6.16 -8.98
CA TYR A 48 -3.57 -7.10 -9.33
C TYR A 48 -3.39 -8.37 -8.49
N CYS A 49 -4.37 -8.67 -7.65
CA CYS A 49 -4.42 -9.91 -6.91
C CYS A 49 -5.10 -11.00 -7.72
N TYR A 50 -4.51 -12.17 -7.71
CA TYR A 50 -5.05 -13.35 -8.37
C TYR A 50 -4.82 -14.59 -7.51
N LEU A 51 -5.73 -15.55 -7.60
CA LEU A 51 -5.58 -16.82 -6.91
C LEU A 51 -4.59 -17.70 -7.68
N SER A 52 -3.55 -18.17 -6.99
CA SER A 52 -2.57 -19.12 -7.53
C SER A 52 -2.24 -20.18 -6.50
N ASN A 53 -2.46 -21.45 -6.83
CA ASN A 53 -2.23 -22.58 -5.92
C ASN A 53 -2.91 -22.42 -4.55
N GLY A 54 -4.14 -21.89 -4.54
CA GLY A 54 -4.91 -21.69 -3.31
C GLY A 54 -4.49 -20.49 -2.46
N ILE A 55 -3.51 -19.69 -2.90
CA ILE A 55 -3.04 -18.48 -2.21
C ILE A 55 -3.22 -17.28 -3.14
N TYR A 56 -3.72 -16.17 -2.61
CA TYR A 56 -3.79 -14.92 -3.37
C TYR A 56 -2.39 -14.30 -3.47
N ARG A 57 -1.96 -14.03 -4.70
CA ARG A 57 -0.64 -13.47 -5.04
C ARG A 57 -0.79 -12.10 -5.67
N ALA A 58 0.22 -11.26 -5.48
CA ALA A 58 0.30 -9.96 -6.12
C ALA A 58 0.98 -10.02 -7.49
N GLN A 59 0.44 -9.27 -8.43
CA GLN A 59 1.11 -8.92 -9.68
C GLN A 59 1.12 -7.40 -9.82
N ILE A 60 2.32 -6.81 -9.89
CA ILE A 60 2.46 -5.38 -10.20
C ILE A 60 2.18 -5.19 -11.68
N ARG A 61 1.25 -4.29 -12.00
CA ARG A 61 0.88 -3.91 -13.36
C ARG A 61 1.10 -2.43 -13.56
N LYS A 62 1.56 -2.06 -14.74
CA LYS A 62 1.73 -0.65 -15.13
C LYS A 62 0.48 -0.15 -15.87
N CYS A 63 0.12 1.10 -15.60
CA CYS A 63 -0.79 1.86 -16.44
C CYS A 63 -0.10 2.22 -17.77
N LYS A 64 -0.89 2.67 -18.76
CA LYS A 64 -0.30 3.18 -20.00
C LYS A 64 0.39 4.51 -19.75
N LEU A 65 1.13 4.98 -20.75
CA LEU A 65 1.77 6.30 -20.71
C LEU A 65 0.70 7.38 -20.46
N TYR A 66 0.99 8.28 -19.52
CA TYR A 66 0.08 9.36 -19.08
C TYR A 66 -1.24 8.87 -18.44
N GLU A 67 -1.29 7.61 -17.97
CA GLU A 67 -2.38 7.10 -17.15
C GLU A 67 -1.89 6.76 -15.73
N TYR A 68 -2.78 6.92 -14.77
CA TYR A 68 -2.56 6.74 -13.34
C TYR A 68 -3.63 5.82 -12.78
N PHE A 69 -3.31 5.04 -11.76
CA PHE A 69 -4.29 4.17 -11.12
C PHE A 69 -5.31 5.00 -10.33
N ASP A 70 -6.58 4.86 -10.71
CA ASP A 70 -7.72 5.42 -9.99
C ASP A 70 -8.29 4.33 -9.07
N GLU A 71 -8.19 4.56 -7.76
CA GLU A 71 -8.65 3.58 -6.78
C GLU A 71 -10.18 3.43 -6.76
N LEU A 72 -10.94 4.48 -7.09
CA LEU A 72 -12.40 4.44 -7.11
C LEU A 72 -12.90 3.64 -8.31
N LEU A 73 -12.29 3.86 -9.48
CA LEU A 73 -12.59 3.10 -10.71
C LEU A 73 -11.89 1.75 -10.76
N LYS A 74 -10.94 1.49 -9.84
CA LYS A 74 -10.11 0.29 -9.79
C LYS A 74 -9.40 -0.01 -11.12
N SER A 75 -9.07 1.04 -11.87
CA SER A 75 -8.51 0.98 -13.22
C SER A 75 -7.64 2.20 -13.53
N CYS A 76 -6.89 2.16 -14.62
CA CYS A 76 -6.05 3.29 -15.03
C CYS A 76 -6.89 4.37 -15.73
N SER A 77 -6.65 5.63 -15.36
CA SER A 77 -7.35 6.81 -15.85
C SER A 77 -6.33 7.90 -16.24
N THR A 78 -6.73 8.83 -17.11
CA THR A 78 -5.89 9.99 -17.47
C THR A 78 -5.89 11.07 -16.39
N THR A 79 -6.73 10.95 -15.36
CA THR A 79 -6.74 11.86 -14.22
C THR A 79 -5.71 11.43 -13.20
N GLN A 80 -4.74 12.29 -12.94
CA GLN A 80 -3.74 12.06 -11.90
C GLN A 80 -4.37 12.26 -10.51
N PRO A 81 -4.28 11.27 -9.59
CA PRO A 81 -4.72 11.44 -8.21
C PRO A 81 -3.85 12.44 -7.45
N GLU A 82 -4.42 13.06 -6.42
CA GLU A 82 -3.67 13.90 -5.48
C GLU A 82 -2.61 13.05 -4.73
N GLY A 83 -1.40 13.59 -4.57
CA GLY A 83 -0.30 12.91 -3.88
C GLY A 83 0.60 12.04 -4.76
N CYS A 84 0.29 11.90 -6.05
CA CYS A 84 1.18 11.25 -7.01
C CYS A 84 2.28 12.22 -7.50
N ILE A 85 3.53 11.76 -7.58
CA ILE A 85 4.65 12.57 -8.09
C ILE A 85 4.63 12.59 -9.62
N ASN A 86 4.93 13.76 -10.19
CA ASN A 86 5.24 13.90 -11.62
C ASN A 86 6.71 13.52 -11.83
N GLU A 87 7.00 12.68 -12.82
CA GLU A 87 8.35 12.51 -13.35
C GLU A 87 8.76 13.67 -14.28
#